data_AF-A0A8S9GZL0-F1
#
_entry.id   AF-A0A8S9GZL0-F1
#
_cell.length_a   1.000
_cell.length_b   1.000
_cell.length_c   1.000
_cell.angle_alpha   90.00
_cell.angle_beta   90.00
_cell.angle_gamma   90.00
#
_symmetry.space_group_name_H-M   'P 1'
#
loop_
_entity.id
_entity.type
_entity.pdbx_description
1 polymer ?
#
loop_
_entity_poly.entity_id
_entity_poly.type
_entity_poly.pdbx_seq_one_letter_code
_entity_poly.pdbx_strand_id
1 'polypeptide(L)'
;MAMERQKAQVKLLDLLKKAVEVGLINTTQVTKGFSRIIDSVEDLSLDIPEARSVLQSFISKVAYEGWLWASSLKSLSAGEKLLETPALMCLKTRLSRLSESISCRVTLQRRHCSIDNPVVVEELAMFLARDVVDEVLAPRDLEELGSTVGGKVIQTAKTLLEARLSGERILRCWGGGGIETKSPGCTVSEVKEKIQVLLEEYVSGGDLKEACRCVKELGMPFSHHEVVKKSVVRIIEEKEKKERVWKLLKVCFESGLVTIYQMTKGFKRVGESLEDLSLDVPDAAEKFSCCVERAKVDGFLDESFAVE
;
A
#
# COMPACT_ATOMS: atom_id res chain seq x y z
N MET A 1 -35.21 15.97 1.15
CA MET A 1 -34.75 16.85 0.04
C MET A 1 -34.40 16.10 -1.26
N ALA A 2 -33.30 15.34 -1.35
CA ALA A 2 -32.92 14.65 -2.61
C ALA A 2 -33.96 13.59 -3.03
N MET A 3 -34.55 12.90 -2.05
CA MET A 3 -35.57 11.87 -2.24
C MET A 3 -36.93 12.46 -2.65
N GLU A 4 -37.22 13.70 -2.27
CA GLU A 4 -38.47 14.41 -2.63
C GLU A 4 -38.39 15.09 -4.00
N ARG A 5 -37.17 15.46 -4.44
CA ARG A 5 -36.94 16.23 -5.67
C ARG A 5 -35.78 15.64 -6.45
N GLN A 6 -36.08 14.80 -7.44
CA GLN A 6 -35.05 14.18 -8.32
C GLN A 6 -34.11 15.21 -8.97
N LYS A 7 -34.58 16.41 -9.33
CA LYS A 7 -33.73 17.48 -9.89
C LYS A 7 -32.68 18.01 -8.91
N ALA A 8 -32.85 17.82 -7.60
CA ALA A 8 -31.90 18.23 -6.57
C ALA A 8 -30.83 17.16 -6.30
N GLN A 9 -31.04 15.91 -6.72
CA GLN A 9 -30.13 14.79 -6.47
C GLN A 9 -28.71 15.07 -6.95
N VAL A 10 -28.56 15.49 -8.21
CA VAL A 10 -27.24 15.74 -8.81
C VAL A 10 -26.50 16.87 -8.09
N LYS A 11 -27.21 17.97 -7.77
CA LYS A 11 -26.62 19.14 -7.11
C LYS A 11 -26.19 18.84 -5.67
N LEU A 12 -26.96 18.02 -4.96
CA LEU A 12 -26.62 17.63 -3.58
C LEU A 12 -25.44 16.65 -3.53
N LEU A 13 -25.31 15.79 -4.54
CA LEU A 13 -24.18 14.88 -4.66
C LEU A 13 -22.88 15.64 -5.00
N ASP A 14 -22.96 16.62 -5.90
CA ASP A 14 -21.84 17.52 -6.22
C ASP A 14 -21.43 18.40 -5.03
N LEU A 15 -22.40 18.88 -4.24
CA LEU A 15 -22.12 19.61 -3.01
C LEU A 15 -21.42 18.72 -1.96
N LEU A 16 -21.89 17.48 -1.79
CA LEU A 16 -21.30 16.52 -0.86
C LEU A 16 -19.87 16.16 -1.27
N LYS A 17 -19.65 15.93 -2.58
CA LYS A 17 -18.32 15.76 -3.18
C LYS A 17 -17.38 16.89 -2.78
N LYS A 18 -17.79 18.12 -3.08
CA LYS A 18 -16.97 19.31 -2.88
C LYS A 18 -16.63 19.52 -1.40
N ALA A 19 -17.57 19.23 -0.50
CA ALA A 19 -17.35 19.29 0.94
C ALA A 19 -16.32 18.27 1.44
N VAL A 20 -16.27 17.07 0.85
CA VAL A 20 -15.24 16.05 1.15
C VAL A 20 -13.88 16.46 0.58
N GLU A 21 -13.84 16.94 -0.67
CA GLU A 21 -12.60 17.34 -1.34
C GLU A 21 -11.88 18.50 -0.63
N VAL A 22 -12.64 19.48 -0.13
CA VAL A 22 -12.08 20.61 0.63
C VAL A 22 -11.85 20.27 2.11
N GLY A 23 -12.11 19.02 2.53
CA GLY A 23 -11.90 18.56 3.91
C GLY A 23 -12.89 19.11 4.94
N LEU A 24 -14.00 19.71 4.51
CA LEU A 24 -15.03 20.26 5.40
C LEU A 24 -15.77 19.15 6.16
N ILE A 25 -15.91 17.98 5.54
CA ILE A 25 -16.44 16.75 6.13
C ILE A 25 -15.54 15.57 5.78
N ASN A 26 -15.31 14.67 6.74
CA ASN A 26 -14.51 13.47 6.52
C ASN A 26 -15.39 12.25 6.19
N THR A 27 -14.75 11.19 5.67
CA THR A 27 -15.37 9.93 5.27
C THR A 27 -16.20 9.29 6.39
N THR A 28 -15.76 9.39 7.65
CA THR A 28 -16.50 8.89 8.81
C THR A 28 -17.81 9.64 9.04
N GLN A 29 -17.81 10.96 8.86
CA GLN A 29 -19.01 11.79 8.98
C GLN A 29 -20.00 11.50 7.86
N VAL A 30 -19.51 11.29 6.64
CA VAL A 30 -20.32 10.86 5.49
C VAL A 30 -20.97 9.51 5.77
N THR A 31 -20.18 8.49 6.17
CA THR A 31 -20.69 7.16 6.50
C THR A 31 -21.76 7.21 7.59
N LYS A 32 -21.52 7.92 8.70
CA LYS A 32 -22.51 8.08 9.78
C LYS A 32 -23.79 8.77 9.31
N GLY A 33 -23.68 9.74 8.40
CA GLY A 33 -24.83 10.40 7.78
C GLY A 33 -25.67 9.41 6.99
N PHE A 34 -25.05 8.62 6.12
CA PHE A 34 -25.74 7.57 5.36
C PHE A 34 -26.33 6.47 6.25
N SER A 35 -25.64 6.04 7.32
CA SER A 35 -26.20 5.07 8.28
C SER A 35 -27.49 5.57 8.93
N ARG A 36 -27.53 6.84 9.33
CA ARG A 36 -28.75 7.45 9.91
C ARG A 36 -29.90 7.51 8.89
N ILE A 37 -29.60 7.81 7.62
CA ILE A 37 -30.61 7.83 6.57
C ILE A 37 -31.14 6.41 6.29
N ILE A 38 -30.27 5.40 6.32
CA ILE A 38 -30.66 3.99 6.20
C ILE A 38 -31.54 3.57 7.37
N ASP A 39 -31.18 3.94 8.60
CA ASP A 39 -31.98 3.59 9.78
C ASP A 39 -33.39 4.23 9.75
N SER A 40 -33.57 5.35 9.03
CA SER A 40 -34.86 6.02 8.84
C SER A 40 -35.50 5.76 7.47
N VAL A 41 -34.96 4.87 6.63
CA VAL A 41 -35.43 4.70 5.24
C VAL A 41 -36.82 4.09 5.17
N GLU A 42 -37.19 3.24 6.13
CA GLU A 42 -38.53 2.65 6.22
C GLU A 42 -39.59 3.71 6.49
N ASP A 43 -39.33 4.60 7.45
CA ASP A 43 -40.23 5.72 7.77
C ASP A 43 -40.33 6.70 6.59
N LEU A 44 -39.20 7.00 5.94
CA LEU A 44 -39.18 7.85 4.74
C LEU A 44 -39.93 7.21 3.56
N SER A 45 -39.99 5.88 3.49
CA SER A 45 -40.69 5.16 2.42
C SER A 45 -42.22 5.23 2.56
N LEU A 46 -42.74 5.59 3.75
CA LEU A 46 -44.17 5.82 3.96
C LEU A 46 -44.65 7.06 3.19
N ASP A 47 -43.83 8.11 3.13
CA ASP A 47 -44.14 9.36 2.44
C ASP A 47 -43.59 9.41 1.01
N ILE A 48 -42.50 8.68 0.75
CA ILE A 48 -41.78 8.68 -0.54
C ILE A 48 -41.58 7.23 -0.97
N PRO A 49 -42.45 6.67 -1.82
CA PRO A 49 -42.38 5.25 -2.22
C PRO A 49 -41.02 4.83 -2.81
N GLU A 50 -40.32 5.78 -3.45
CA GLU A 50 -39.01 5.58 -4.08
C GLU A 50 -37.81 5.89 -3.15
N ALA A 51 -38.03 6.14 -1.85
CA ALA A 51 -36.93 6.52 -0.94
C ALA A 51 -35.81 5.48 -0.92
N ARG A 52 -36.18 4.20 -0.88
CA ARG A 52 -35.26 3.05 -0.89
C ARG A 52 -34.44 2.98 -2.18
N SER A 53 -35.10 3.09 -3.35
CA SER A 53 -34.44 3.01 -4.67
C SER A 53 -33.49 4.19 -4.90
N VAL A 54 -33.92 5.40 -4.51
CA VAL A 54 -33.10 6.62 -4.60
C VAL A 54 -31.90 6.54 -3.65
N LEU A 55 -32.09 6.09 -2.40
CA LEU A 55 -30.99 5.92 -1.44
C LEU A 55 -29.95 4.92 -1.94
N GLN A 56 -30.40 3.79 -2.49
CA GLN A 56 -29.52 2.77 -3.04
C GLN A 56 -28.69 3.30 -4.22
N SER A 57 -29.33 4.02 -5.14
CA SER A 57 -28.65 4.70 -6.26
C SER A 57 -27.57 5.69 -5.76
N PHE A 58 -27.88 6.47 -4.72
CA PHE A 58 -26.94 7.37 -4.08
C PHE A 58 -25.74 6.64 -3.48
N ILE A 59 -25.99 5.60 -2.70
CA ILE A 59 -24.93 4.79 -2.08
C ILE A 59 -24.02 4.20 -3.16
N SER A 60 -24.58 3.64 -4.23
CA SER A 60 -23.80 3.09 -5.35
C SER A 60 -22.95 4.14 -6.05
N LYS A 61 -23.49 5.35 -6.29
CA LYS A 61 -22.77 6.46 -6.95
C LYS A 61 -21.60 6.94 -6.09
N VAL A 62 -21.84 7.18 -4.80
CA VAL A 62 -20.84 7.69 -3.85
C VAL A 62 -19.78 6.63 -3.54
N ALA A 63 -20.15 5.35 -3.51
CA ALA A 63 -19.22 4.24 -3.36
C ALA A 63 -18.34 4.05 -4.61
N TYR A 64 -18.89 4.19 -5.82
CA TYR A 64 -18.13 4.18 -7.07
C TYR A 64 -17.10 5.31 -7.13
N GLU A 65 -17.45 6.49 -6.61
CA GLU A 65 -16.56 7.65 -6.56
C GLU A 65 -15.54 7.57 -5.40
N GLY A 66 -15.63 6.55 -4.54
CA GLY A 66 -14.63 6.22 -3.53
C GLY A 66 -14.76 7.00 -2.21
N TRP A 67 -15.86 7.73 -1.99
CA TRP A 67 -16.07 8.54 -0.79
C TRP A 67 -16.86 7.82 0.31
N LEU A 68 -17.34 6.61 0.03
CA LEU A 68 -18.11 5.81 0.96
C LEU A 68 -17.81 4.33 0.81
N TRP A 69 -17.60 3.67 1.96
CA TRP A 69 -17.40 2.23 2.04
C TRP A 69 -18.77 1.58 2.27
N ALA A 70 -19.38 1.09 1.19
CA ALA A 70 -20.72 0.51 1.26
C ALA A 70 -20.81 -0.70 2.21
N SER A 71 -19.68 -1.36 2.48
CA SER A 71 -19.53 -2.46 3.45
C SER A 71 -19.76 -2.04 4.90
N SER A 72 -19.58 -0.76 5.25
CA SER A 72 -19.81 -0.23 6.60
C SER A 72 -21.26 0.19 6.85
N LEU A 73 -22.14 0.05 5.85
CA LEU A 73 -23.55 0.40 5.95
C LEU A 73 -24.38 -0.87 6.18
N LYS A 74 -25.37 -0.78 7.08
CA LYS A 74 -26.35 -1.87 7.26
C LYS A 74 -27.01 -2.18 5.92
N SER A 75 -27.11 -3.45 5.57
CA SER A 75 -27.79 -3.85 4.33
C SER A 75 -29.26 -3.43 4.41
N LEU A 76 -29.77 -2.75 3.38
CA LEU A 76 -31.21 -2.58 3.21
C LEU A 76 -31.83 -3.95 2.87
N SER A 77 -32.12 -4.79 3.86
CA SER A 77 -32.67 -6.12 3.59
C SER A 77 -34.17 -6.02 3.29
N ALA A 78 -34.54 -6.48 2.10
CA ALA A 78 -35.61 -7.45 1.90
C ALA A 78 -35.50 -7.95 0.45
N GLY A 79 -34.98 -9.17 0.32
CA GLY A 79 -35.09 -10.06 -0.84
C GLY A 79 -34.83 -9.48 -2.23
N GLU A 80 -33.62 -9.66 -2.74
CA GLU A 80 -33.42 -10.06 -4.14
C GLU A 80 -32.03 -10.64 -4.36
N LYS A 81 -31.98 -11.65 -5.24
CA LYS A 81 -30.86 -12.55 -5.53
C LYS A 81 -29.61 -11.80 -6.01
N LEU A 82 -28.46 -12.26 -5.54
CA LEU A 82 -27.21 -12.46 -6.31
C LEU A 82 -26.99 -11.44 -7.44
N LEU A 83 -26.63 -10.22 -7.07
CA LEU A 83 -25.99 -9.28 -7.98
C LEU A 83 -24.66 -8.89 -7.35
N GLU A 84 -23.60 -9.08 -8.13
CA GLU A 84 -22.22 -8.77 -7.79
C GLU A 84 -22.15 -7.54 -6.90
N THR A 85 -21.70 -7.73 -5.65
CA THR A 85 -21.59 -6.63 -4.72
C THR A 85 -20.61 -5.62 -5.31
N PRO A 86 -20.86 -4.30 -5.18
CA PRO A 86 -19.88 -3.28 -5.56
C PRO A 86 -18.51 -3.53 -4.91
N ALA A 87 -18.48 -4.16 -3.73
CA ALA A 87 -17.28 -4.67 -3.09
C ALA A 87 -16.57 -5.73 -3.94
N LEU A 88 -17.24 -6.78 -4.41
CA LEU A 88 -16.65 -7.77 -5.33
C LEU A 88 -16.15 -7.13 -6.64
N MET A 89 -16.85 -6.13 -7.19
CA MET A 89 -16.38 -5.42 -8.39
C MET A 89 -15.17 -4.51 -8.11
N CYS A 90 -15.15 -3.81 -6.97
CA CYS A 90 -14.03 -2.96 -6.58
C CYS A 90 -12.81 -3.79 -6.18
N LEU A 91 -13.03 -4.93 -5.52
CA LEU A 91 -12.00 -5.89 -5.15
C LEU A 91 -11.50 -6.65 -6.39
N LYS A 92 -12.35 -7.02 -7.35
CA LYS A 92 -11.94 -7.48 -8.68
C LYS A 92 -11.15 -6.42 -9.44
N THR A 93 -11.53 -5.14 -9.36
CA THR A 93 -10.83 -4.02 -10.01
C THR A 93 -9.49 -3.71 -9.34
N ARG A 94 -9.41 -3.82 -8.01
CA ARG A 94 -8.16 -3.68 -7.25
C ARG A 94 -7.27 -4.89 -7.45
N LEU A 95 -7.81 -6.11 -7.50
CA LEU A 95 -7.10 -7.35 -7.84
C LEU A 95 -6.65 -7.34 -9.29
N SER A 96 -7.40 -6.78 -10.24
CA SER A 96 -6.97 -6.63 -11.63
C SER A 96 -5.91 -5.53 -11.76
N ARG A 97 -6.01 -4.41 -11.03
CA ARG A 97 -4.95 -3.39 -10.97
C ARG A 97 -3.71 -3.84 -10.19
N LEU A 98 -3.85 -4.67 -9.17
CA LEU A 98 -2.76 -5.33 -8.45
C LEU A 98 -2.15 -6.42 -9.33
N SER A 99 -2.97 -7.21 -10.01
CA SER A 99 -2.54 -8.16 -11.04
C SER A 99 -1.77 -7.44 -12.14
N GLU A 100 -2.20 -6.28 -12.61
CA GLU A 100 -1.47 -5.45 -13.59
C GLU A 100 -0.22 -4.82 -12.97
N SER A 101 -0.24 -4.35 -11.72
CA SER A 101 0.93 -3.78 -11.03
C SER A 101 1.98 -4.84 -10.66
N ILE A 102 1.54 -6.07 -10.40
CA ILE A 102 2.36 -7.27 -10.19
C ILE A 102 2.82 -7.80 -11.56
N SER A 103 1.97 -7.81 -12.59
CA SER A 103 2.29 -8.21 -13.97
C SER A 103 3.34 -7.28 -14.59
N CYS A 104 3.21 -5.96 -14.40
CA CYS A 104 4.20 -4.95 -14.75
C CYS A 104 5.52 -5.12 -13.98
N ARG A 105 5.52 -5.77 -12.81
CA ARG A 105 6.73 -6.13 -12.05
C ARG A 105 7.35 -7.46 -12.44
N VAL A 106 6.58 -8.37 -13.04
CA VAL A 106 7.05 -9.67 -13.56
C VAL A 106 7.50 -9.57 -15.03
N THR A 107 7.22 -8.47 -15.73
CA THR A 107 7.66 -8.22 -17.12
C THR A 107 9.15 -7.97 -17.35
N LEU A 108 10.04 -8.32 -16.40
CA LEU A 108 11.46 -8.57 -16.72
C LEU A 108 11.84 -10.05 -16.76
N GLN A 109 10.89 -10.99 -16.62
CA GLN A 109 11.12 -12.38 -17.04
C GLN A 109 9.87 -12.94 -17.72
N ARG A 110 9.73 -12.63 -19.01
CA ARG A 110 8.75 -13.27 -19.90
C ARG A 110 8.95 -14.80 -19.85
N ARG A 111 7.98 -15.52 -19.26
CA ARG A 111 7.24 -16.67 -19.83
C ARG A 111 6.38 -17.31 -18.73
N HIS A 112 5.06 -17.25 -18.93
CA HIS A 112 4.00 -17.86 -18.13
C HIS A 112 3.94 -17.38 -16.66
N CYS A 113 2.96 -16.52 -16.36
CA CYS A 113 2.42 -16.38 -15.00
C CYS A 113 1.83 -17.73 -14.58
N SER A 114 2.65 -18.65 -14.12
CA SER A 114 2.18 -19.82 -13.41
C SER A 114 1.89 -19.37 -11.98
N ILE A 115 0.69 -19.72 -11.50
CA ILE A 115 0.24 -19.65 -10.09
C ILE A 115 1.13 -20.51 -9.17
N ASP A 116 2.25 -21.04 -9.69
CA ASP A 116 3.22 -21.90 -9.03
C ASP A 116 4.41 -21.15 -8.42
N ASN A 117 4.52 -19.84 -8.61
CA ASN A 117 5.54 -19.05 -7.89
C ASN A 117 5.11 -18.88 -6.42
N PRO A 118 5.80 -19.51 -5.45
CA PRO A 118 5.41 -19.47 -4.04
C PRO A 118 5.34 -18.04 -3.48
N VAL A 119 6.22 -17.14 -3.94
CA VAL A 119 6.25 -15.74 -3.47
C VAL A 119 4.98 -15.00 -3.87
N VAL A 120 4.51 -15.18 -5.11
CA VAL A 120 3.28 -14.52 -5.60
C VAL A 120 2.04 -15.06 -4.88
N VAL A 121 2.03 -16.36 -4.59
CA VAL A 121 0.94 -17.00 -3.84
C VAL A 121 0.85 -16.44 -2.43
N GLU A 122 1.99 -16.28 -1.75
CA GLU A 122 2.05 -15.73 -0.39
C GLU A 122 1.64 -14.26 -0.34
N GLU A 123 2.10 -13.43 -1.27
CA GLU A 123 1.74 -12.01 -1.33
C GLU A 123 0.23 -11.80 -1.57
N LEU A 124 -0.34 -12.52 -2.54
CA LEU A 124 -1.78 -12.46 -2.83
C LEU A 124 -2.61 -13.01 -1.67
N ALA A 125 -2.15 -14.08 -1.02
CA ALA A 125 -2.83 -14.65 0.14
C ALA A 125 -2.83 -13.68 1.32
N MET A 126 -1.71 -12.97 1.55
CA MET A 126 -1.60 -11.97 2.60
C MET A 126 -2.52 -10.78 2.35
N PHE A 127 -2.63 -10.36 1.08
CA PHE A 127 -3.54 -9.30 0.67
C PHE A 127 -5.01 -9.67 0.97
N LEU A 128 -5.44 -10.86 0.56
CA LEU A 128 -6.80 -11.34 0.84
C LEU A 128 -7.07 -11.52 2.34
N ALA A 129 -6.11 -12.06 3.10
CA ALA A 129 -6.23 -12.19 4.54
C ALA A 129 -6.35 -10.80 5.22
N ARG A 130 -5.66 -9.79 4.69
CA ARG A 130 -5.76 -8.41 5.18
C ARG A 130 -7.11 -7.79 4.89
N ASP A 131 -7.66 -7.97 3.69
CA ASP A 131 -9.00 -7.52 3.35
C ASP A 131 -10.05 -8.14 4.29
N VAL A 132 -9.85 -9.38 4.73
CA VAL A 132 -10.73 -10.01 5.73
C VAL A 132 -10.57 -9.40 7.12
N VAL A 133 -9.34 -9.14 7.55
CA VAL A 133 -9.06 -8.55 8.88
C VAL A 133 -9.49 -7.09 8.96
N ASP A 134 -9.44 -6.34 7.85
CA ASP A 134 -9.96 -4.97 7.74
C ASP A 134 -11.48 -4.92 7.53
N GLU A 135 -12.17 -6.07 7.58
CA GLU A 135 -13.61 -6.20 7.36
C GLU A 135 -14.07 -5.70 5.97
N VAL A 136 -13.14 -5.64 5.00
CA VAL A 136 -13.41 -5.30 3.60
C VAL A 136 -14.00 -6.50 2.85
N LEU A 137 -13.59 -7.71 3.24
CA LEU A 137 -14.05 -8.98 2.67
C LEU A 137 -14.57 -9.89 3.80
N ALA A 138 -15.76 -10.48 3.65
CA ALA A 138 -16.21 -11.47 4.63
C ALA A 138 -15.45 -12.80 4.43
N PRO A 139 -15.09 -13.54 5.50
CA PRO A 139 -14.37 -14.81 5.38
C PRO A 139 -15.05 -15.84 4.47
N ARG A 140 -16.39 -15.82 4.39
CA ARG A 140 -17.20 -16.70 3.55
C ARG A 140 -17.06 -16.39 2.05
N ASP A 141 -16.78 -15.14 1.71
CA ASP A 141 -16.72 -14.65 0.32
C ASP A 141 -15.34 -14.98 -0.31
N LEU A 142 -14.35 -15.44 0.48
CA LEU A 142 -13.05 -15.92 -0.01
C LEU A 142 -13.17 -17.12 -0.97
N GLU A 143 -14.14 -18.00 -0.74
CA GLU A 143 -14.39 -19.19 -1.58
C GLU A 143 -14.76 -18.78 -3.01
N GLU A 144 -15.52 -17.69 -3.17
CA GLU A 144 -16.01 -17.20 -4.46
C GLU A 144 -14.88 -16.64 -5.33
N LEU A 145 -13.78 -16.19 -4.71
CA LEU A 145 -12.57 -15.69 -5.37
C LEU A 145 -11.63 -16.80 -5.85
N GLY A 146 -11.92 -18.07 -5.52
CA GLY A 146 -11.07 -19.20 -5.89
C GLY A 146 -10.91 -19.38 -7.40
N SER A 147 -11.94 -19.02 -8.18
CA SER A 147 -11.92 -19.12 -9.65
C SER A 147 -11.02 -18.08 -10.33
N THR A 148 -10.79 -16.93 -9.69
CA THR A 148 -10.04 -15.80 -10.23
C THR A 148 -8.61 -15.72 -9.70
N VAL A 149 -8.40 -15.97 -8.40
CA VAL A 149 -7.09 -15.82 -7.73
C VAL A 149 -6.36 -17.16 -7.59
N GLY A 150 -7.09 -18.28 -7.71
CA GLY A 150 -6.56 -19.63 -7.62
C GLY A 150 -6.68 -20.23 -6.22
N GLY A 151 -7.05 -21.52 -6.16
CA GLY A 151 -7.33 -22.21 -4.90
C GLY A 151 -6.16 -22.27 -3.92
N LYS A 152 -4.92 -22.28 -4.41
CA LYS A 152 -3.72 -22.27 -3.56
C LYS A 152 -3.59 -20.97 -2.77
N VAL A 153 -3.90 -19.82 -3.38
CA VAL A 153 -3.91 -18.51 -2.72
C VAL A 153 -4.98 -18.47 -1.64
N ILE A 154 -6.19 -18.94 -1.96
CA ILE A 154 -7.31 -19.01 -1.00
C ILE A 154 -6.96 -19.89 0.19
N GLN A 155 -6.38 -21.07 -0.05
CA GLN A 155 -5.99 -21.98 1.01
C GLN A 155 -4.93 -21.37 1.93
N THR A 156 -3.90 -20.72 1.36
CA THR A 156 -2.88 -20.02 2.14
C THR A 156 -3.48 -18.86 2.95
N ALA A 157 -4.40 -18.08 2.37
CA ALA A 157 -5.08 -16.98 3.08
C ALA A 157 -5.88 -17.50 4.30
N LYS A 158 -6.60 -18.62 4.14
CA LYS A 158 -7.31 -19.28 5.24
C LYS A 158 -6.37 -19.74 6.34
N THR A 159 -5.27 -20.40 6.00
CA THR A 159 -4.25 -20.82 6.97
C THR A 159 -3.66 -19.63 7.74
N LEU A 160 -3.45 -18.49 7.09
CA LEU A 160 -3.00 -17.26 7.74
C LEU A 160 -4.04 -16.71 8.74
N LEU A 161 -5.32 -16.75 8.39
CA LEU A 161 -6.44 -16.30 9.23
C LEU A 161 -6.70 -17.22 10.43
N GLU A 162 -6.46 -18.52 10.30
CA GLU A 162 -6.66 -19.51 11.37
C GLU A 162 -5.54 -19.53 12.42
N ALA A 163 -4.35 -19.04 12.08
CA ALA A 163 -3.21 -19.06 12.98
C ALA A 163 -3.44 -18.14 14.21
N ARG A 164 -3.15 -18.62 15.43
CA ARG A 164 -3.32 -17.88 16.71
C ARG A 164 -2.87 -16.42 16.64
N LEU A 165 -3.67 -15.41 17.04
CA LEU A 165 -3.36 -13.97 16.90
C LEU A 165 -3.21 -13.48 15.43
N SER A 166 -3.86 -14.15 14.48
CA SER A 166 -3.86 -13.79 13.05
C SER A 166 -4.27 -12.36 12.80
N GLY A 167 -5.35 -11.89 13.43
CA GLY A 167 -5.83 -10.51 13.28
C GLY A 167 -4.74 -9.47 13.56
N GLU A 168 -4.07 -9.54 14.71
CA GLU A 168 -2.99 -8.59 15.05
C GLU A 168 -1.76 -8.73 14.13
N ARG A 169 -1.38 -9.96 13.76
CA ARG A 169 -0.25 -10.18 12.84
C ARG A 169 -0.53 -9.66 11.44
N ILE A 170 -1.71 -9.95 10.91
CA ILE A 170 -2.17 -9.49 9.61
C ILE A 170 -2.37 -7.97 9.65
N LEU A 171 -2.81 -7.40 10.77
CA LEU A 171 -2.87 -5.95 10.97
C LEU A 171 -1.48 -5.29 10.85
N ARG A 172 -0.39 -6.03 11.07
CA ARG A 172 0.99 -5.54 10.97
C ARG A 172 1.77 -6.10 9.79
N CYS A 173 1.12 -6.81 8.86
CA CYS A 173 1.83 -7.56 7.81
C CYS A 173 2.55 -6.74 6.76
N TRP A 174 2.17 -5.47 6.63
CA TRP A 174 2.85 -4.51 5.78
C TRP A 174 3.93 -3.72 6.54
N GLY A 175 4.29 -4.15 7.75
CA GLY A 175 5.35 -3.62 8.60
C GLY A 175 6.42 -4.69 8.85
N GLY A 176 7.69 -4.31 8.73
CA GLY A 176 8.82 -5.22 8.58
C GLY A 176 8.85 -6.43 9.49
N GLY A 177 8.97 -7.60 8.86
CA GLY A 177 8.89 -8.91 9.47
C GLY A 177 8.04 -9.82 8.58
N GLY A 178 8.66 -10.42 7.57
CA GLY A 178 7.97 -11.39 6.72
C GLY A 178 7.40 -12.56 7.53
N ILE A 179 6.50 -13.35 6.94
CA ILE A 179 5.91 -14.56 7.54
C ILE A 179 6.99 -15.53 8.08
N GLU A 180 8.18 -15.50 7.46
CA GLU A 180 9.36 -16.29 7.80
C GLU A 180 10.04 -15.85 9.11
N THR A 181 9.99 -14.55 9.41
CA THR A 181 10.58 -13.99 10.63
C THR A 181 9.50 -13.96 11.69
N LYS A 182 9.67 -14.72 12.78
CA LYS A 182 8.74 -14.76 13.93
C LYS A 182 8.60 -13.44 14.70
N SER A 183 8.98 -12.32 14.11
CA SER A 183 8.99 -10.99 14.72
C SER A 183 7.65 -10.29 14.51
N PRO A 184 7.10 -9.63 15.54
CA PRO A 184 5.92 -8.78 15.38
C PRO A 184 6.22 -7.69 14.35
N GLY A 185 5.30 -7.45 13.40
CA GLY A 185 5.54 -6.51 12.31
C GLY A 185 5.95 -5.13 12.83
N CYS A 186 7.05 -4.60 12.31
CA CYS A 186 7.61 -3.33 12.74
C CYS A 186 6.87 -2.13 12.14
N THR A 187 6.66 -1.10 12.97
CA THR A 187 6.20 0.21 12.51
C THR A 187 7.23 0.85 11.57
N VAL A 188 6.79 1.82 10.77
CA VAL A 188 7.70 2.59 9.88
C VAL A 188 8.84 3.25 10.67
N SER A 189 8.58 3.70 11.90
CA SER A 189 9.58 4.31 12.76
C SER A 189 10.64 3.29 13.20
N GLU A 190 10.23 2.11 13.65
CA GLU A 190 11.15 1.04 14.07
C GLU A 190 12.00 0.53 12.90
N VAL A 191 11.45 0.50 11.69
CA VAL A 191 12.21 0.13 10.48
C VAL A 191 13.27 1.19 10.18
N LYS A 192 12.93 2.48 10.27
CA LYS A 192 13.89 3.57 10.10
C LYS A 192 15.02 3.52 11.12
N GLU A 193 14.70 3.17 12.37
CA GLU A 193 15.67 3.00 13.45
C GLU A 193 16.57 1.78 13.21
N LYS A 194 16.01 0.63 12.83
CA LYS A 194 16.79 -0.57 12.46
C LYS A 194 17.74 -0.29 11.31
N ILE A 195 17.30 0.43 10.28
CA ILE A 195 18.16 0.83 9.15
C ILE A 195 19.29 1.74 9.65
N GLN A 196 19.01 2.67 10.56
CA GLN A 196 20.02 3.55 11.12
C GLN A 196 21.08 2.76 11.90
N VAL A 197 20.67 1.89 12.82
CA VAL A 197 21.57 1.03 13.60
C VAL A 197 22.43 0.15 12.68
N LEU A 198 21.82 -0.47 11.67
CA LEU A 198 22.51 -1.27 10.66
C LEU A 198 23.63 -0.48 9.96
N LEU A 199 23.32 0.74 9.51
CA LEU A 199 24.30 1.58 8.83
C LEU A 199 25.42 2.04 9.78
N GLU A 200 25.08 2.41 11.02
CA GLU A 200 26.05 2.81 12.04
C GLU A 200 27.02 1.67 12.39
N GLU A 201 26.51 0.45 12.60
CA GLU A 201 27.32 -0.74 12.88
C GLU A 201 28.25 -1.06 11.71
N TYR A 202 27.70 -1.06 10.49
CA TYR A 202 28.47 -1.33 9.30
C TYR A 202 29.59 -0.29 9.08
N VAL A 203 29.30 0.99 9.28
CA VAL A 203 30.30 2.06 9.19
C VAL A 203 31.36 1.95 10.31
N SER A 204 30.97 1.50 11.50
CA SER A 204 31.87 1.39 12.66
C SER A 204 32.84 0.21 12.59
N GLY A 205 32.60 -0.77 11.73
CA GLY A 205 33.45 -1.97 11.67
C GLY A 205 32.77 -3.19 11.08
N GLY A 206 31.44 -3.20 11.00
CA GLY A 206 30.64 -4.38 10.65
C GLY A 206 30.91 -5.02 9.29
N ASP A 207 30.56 -6.29 9.17
CA ASP A 207 30.75 -7.07 7.96
C ASP A 207 29.69 -6.75 6.89
N LEU A 208 30.09 -6.81 5.62
CA LEU A 208 29.21 -6.50 4.50
C LEU A 208 28.10 -7.53 4.31
N LYS A 209 28.40 -8.82 4.52
CA LYS A 209 27.39 -9.89 4.40
C LYS A 209 26.36 -9.76 5.52
N GLU A 210 26.82 -9.41 6.72
CA GLU A 210 25.93 -9.16 7.85
C GLU A 210 25.00 -7.97 7.59
N ALA A 211 25.55 -6.85 7.09
CA ALA A 211 24.72 -5.71 6.69
C ALA A 211 23.68 -6.09 5.62
N CYS A 212 24.05 -6.86 4.59
CA CYS A 212 23.12 -7.35 3.57
C CYS A 212 22.05 -8.28 4.17
N ARG A 213 22.44 -9.15 5.10
CA ARG A 213 21.52 -10.03 5.83
C ARG A 213 20.51 -9.21 6.63
N CYS A 214 20.97 -8.21 7.38
CA CYS A 214 20.10 -7.31 8.13
C CYS A 214 19.13 -6.56 7.21
N VAL A 215 19.57 -6.08 6.04
CA VAL A 215 18.67 -5.46 5.03
C VAL A 215 17.59 -6.43 4.59
N LYS A 216 17.95 -7.68 4.28
CA LYS A 216 17.00 -8.73 3.88
C LYS A 216 16.00 -9.05 5.01
N GLU A 217 16.50 -9.14 6.24
CA GLU A 217 15.71 -9.46 7.44
C GLU A 217 14.80 -8.31 7.89
N LEU A 218 14.93 -7.10 7.31
CA LEU A 218 13.92 -6.05 7.48
C LEU A 218 12.54 -6.52 7.02
N GLY A 219 12.47 -7.46 6.05
CA GLY A 219 11.20 -8.00 5.55
C GLY A 219 10.29 -6.94 4.93
N MET A 220 10.86 -5.85 4.42
CA MET A 220 10.13 -4.73 3.79
C MET A 220 10.69 -4.37 2.42
N PRO A 221 10.56 -5.25 1.41
CA PRO A 221 11.09 -4.98 0.07
C PRO A 221 10.53 -3.68 -0.55
N PHE A 222 9.31 -3.29 -0.18
CA PHE A 222 8.67 -2.05 -0.65
C PHE A 222 9.24 -0.77 -0.03
N SER A 223 9.96 -0.88 1.09
CA SER A 223 10.57 0.22 1.83
C SER A 223 12.10 0.22 1.71
N HIS A 224 12.69 -0.60 0.83
CA HIS A 224 14.14 -0.59 0.58
C HIS A 224 14.65 0.77 0.08
N HIS A 225 13.79 1.60 -0.50
CA HIS A 225 14.11 2.99 -0.82
C HIS A 225 14.51 3.81 0.41
N GLU A 226 14.08 3.41 1.62
CA GLU A 226 14.52 4.04 2.88
C GLU A 226 15.96 3.66 3.23
N VAL A 227 16.37 2.42 2.94
CA VAL A 227 17.79 1.99 3.05
C VAL A 227 18.65 2.83 2.12
N VAL A 228 18.19 3.01 0.87
CA VAL A 228 18.88 3.85 -0.12
C VAL A 228 18.94 5.29 0.35
N LYS A 229 17.81 5.89 0.75
CA LYS A 229 17.75 7.27 1.25
C LYS A 229 18.74 7.49 2.39
N LYS A 230 18.65 6.69 3.46
CA LYS A 230 19.53 6.82 4.64
C LYS A 230 20.99 6.57 4.30
N SER A 231 21.30 5.66 3.39
CA SER A 231 22.67 5.41 2.92
C SER A 231 23.24 6.61 2.17
N VAL A 232 22.49 7.20 1.25
CA VAL A 232 22.94 8.37 0.47
C VAL A 232 23.06 9.60 1.37
N VAL A 233 22.11 9.84 2.28
CA VAL A 233 22.24 10.90 3.30
C VAL A 233 23.51 10.68 4.12
N ARG A 234 23.76 9.45 4.58
CA ARG A 234 24.99 9.12 5.31
C ARG A 234 26.25 9.38 4.50
N ILE A 235 26.24 9.11 3.19
CA ILE A 235 27.36 9.41 2.28
C ILE A 235 27.60 10.92 2.17
N ILE A 236 26.55 11.74 2.19
CA ILE A 236 26.64 13.21 2.12
C ILE A 236 27.19 13.80 3.43
N GLU A 237 26.75 13.27 4.56
CA GLU A 237 27.17 13.70 5.91
C GLU A 237 28.59 13.22 6.26
N GLU A 238 28.98 12.02 5.83
CA GLU A 238 30.21 11.35 6.26
C GLU A 238 31.45 11.76 5.44
N LYS A 239 32.56 12.02 6.13
CA LYS A 239 33.80 12.52 5.48
C LYS A 239 34.67 11.40 4.94
N GLU A 240 34.88 10.34 5.72
CA GLU A 240 35.93 9.34 5.44
C GLU A 240 35.38 7.97 5.01
N LYS A 241 34.19 7.60 5.49
CA LYS A 241 33.66 6.22 5.35
C LYS A 241 32.56 6.08 4.28
N LYS A 242 32.37 7.11 3.45
CA LYS A 242 31.37 7.13 2.37
C LYS A 242 31.50 5.98 1.38
N GLU A 243 32.72 5.57 1.03
CA GLU A 243 32.96 4.45 0.09
C GLU A 243 32.47 3.12 0.63
N ARG A 244 32.50 2.94 1.95
CA ARG A 244 32.00 1.72 2.58
C ARG A 244 30.49 1.61 2.39
N VAL A 245 29.77 2.69 2.68
CA VAL A 245 28.31 2.77 2.49
C VAL A 245 27.94 2.61 1.01
N TRP A 246 28.70 3.21 0.10
CA TRP A 246 28.49 3.02 -1.34
C TRP A 246 28.65 1.55 -1.76
N LYS A 247 29.69 0.86 -1.24
CA LYS A 247 29.91 -0.57 -1.48
C LYS A 247 28.72 -1.43 -1.01
N LEU A 248 28.09 -1.08 0.12
CA LEU A 248 26.87 -1.75 0.58
C LEU A 248 25.74 -1.58 -0.43
N LEU A 249 25.47 -0.35 -0.89
CA LEU A 249 24.44 -0.09 -1.91
C LEU A 249 24.70 -0.88 -3.19
N LYS A 250 25.95 -0.93 -3.64
CA LYS A 250 26.36 -1.67 -4.84
C LYS A 250 26.07 -3.16 -4.72
N VAL A 251 26.49 -3.80 -3.63
CA VAL A 251 26.23 -5.23 -3.42
C VAL A 251 24.74 -5.52 -3.25
N CYS A 252 24.00 -4.66 -2.55
CA CYS A 252 22.55 -4.77 -2.44
C CYS A 252 21.84 -4.67 -3.80
N PHE A 253 22.34 -3.82 -4.71
CA PHE A 253 21.80 -3.70 -6.06
C PHE A 253 22.16 -4.89 -6.96
N GLU A 254 23.44 -5.24 -7.04
CA GLU A 254 23.95 -6.33 -7.89
C GLU A 254 23.39 -7.70 -7.47
N SER A 255 23.10 -7.90 -6.19
CA SER A 255 22.44 -9.11 -5.69
C SER A 255 20.92 -9.14 -5.92
N GLY A 256 20.33 -8.05 -6.44
CA GLY A 256 18.89 -7.91 -6.62
C GLY A 256 18.10 -7.67 -5.32
N LEU A 257 18.78 -7.52 -4.18
CA LEU A 257 18.14 -7.23 -2.89
C LEU A 257 17.44 -5.86 -2.91
N VAL A 258 18.04 -4.88 -3.59
CA VAL A 258 17.43 -3.56 -3.84
C VAL A 258 17.24 -3.39 -5.34
N THR A 259 16.00 -3.24 -5.77
CA THR A 259 15.66 -3.10 -7.19
C THR A 259 15.97 -1.69 -7.70
N ILE A 260 16.12 -1.54 -9.03
CA ILE A 260 16.30 -0.23 -9.68
C ILE A 260 15.18 0.77 -9.33
N TYR A 261 13.96 0.29 -9.17
CA TYR A 261 12.83 1.11 -8.74
C TYR A 261 13.02 1.64 -7.31
N GLN A 262 13.44 0.78 -6.37
CA GLN A 262 13.72 1.17 -4.99
C GLN A 262 14.92 2.11 -4.90
N MET A 263 15.93 1.90 -5.75
CA MET A 263 17.08 2.78 -5.90
C MET A 263 16.65 4.17 -6.37
N THR A 264 15.94 4.25 -7.49
CA THR A 264 15.41 5.50 -8.06
C THR A 264 14.54 6.27 -7.07
N LYS A 265 13.61 5.57 -6.40
CA LYS A 265 12.76 6.15 -5.38
C LYS A 265 13.57 6.68 -4.19
N GLY A 266 14.60 5.95 -3.77
CA GLY A 266 15.48 6.36 -2.68
C GLY A 266 16.22 7.66 -3.00
N PHE A 267 16.82 7.75 -4.18
CA PHE A 267 17.50 8.97 -4.64
C PHE A 267 16.53 10.15 -4.77
N LYS A 268 15.33 9.96 -5.35
CA LYS A 268 14.31 11.01 -5.41
C LYS A 268 13.95 11.54 -4.01
N ARG A 269 13.80 10.64 -3.03
CA ARG A 269 13.52 11.00 -1.63
C ARG A 269 14.65 11.74 -0.91
N VAL A 270 15.88 11.67 -1.39
CA VAL A 270 16.99 12.49 -0.89
C VAL A 270 16.89 13.89 -1.48
N GLY A 271 16.65 13.99 -2.80
CA GLY A 271 16.44 15.27 -3.49
C GLY A 271 15.30 16.09 -2.87
N GLU A 272 14.17 15.45 -2.57
CA GLU A 272 13.04 16.08 -1.87
C GLU A 272 13.38 16.62 -0.46
N SER A 273 14.46 16.15 0.17
CA SER A 273 14.92 16.62 1.49
C SER A 273 16.26 17.36 1.44
N LEU A 274 16.66 17.85 0.28
CA LEU A 274 17.97 18.47 0.08
C LEU A 274 18.08 19.83 0.75
N GLU A 275 16.98 20.60 0.78
CA GLU A 275 16.90 21.88 1.49
C GLU A 275 17.16 21.69 2.99
N ASP A 276 16.46 20.74 3.62
CA ASP A 276 16.65 20.38 5.03
C ASP A 276 18.08 19.88 5.28
N LEU A 277 18.61 19.00 4.41
CA LEU A 277 19.96 18.47 4.54
C LEU A 277 21.04 19.55 4.42
N SER A 278 20.75 20.62 3.67
CA SER A 278 21.67 21.76 3.50
C SER A 278 21.80 22.62 4.76
N LEU A 279 20.86 22.49 5.72
CA LEU A 279 20.97 23.15 7.02
C LEU A 279 22.12 22.57 7.85
N ASP A 280 22.36 21.27 7.74
CA ASP A 280 23.43 20.56 8.46
C ASP A 280 24.73 20.47 7.64
N VAL A 281 24.61 20.33 6.32
CA VAL A 281 25.72 20.13 5.39
C VAL A 281 25.63 21.17 4.26
N PRO A 282 26.33 22.31 4.34
CA PRO A 282 26.13 23.42 3.40
C PRO A 282 26.47 23.09 1.93
N ASP A 283 27.27 22.05 1.69
CA ASP A 283 27.61 21.52 0.36
C ASP A 283 26.78 20.27 -0.02
N ALA A 284 25.65 20.02 0.63
CA ALA A 284 24.80 18.84 0.42
C ALA A 284 24.36 18.68 -1.04
N ALA A 285 23.96 19.78 -1.69
CA ALA A 285 23.50 19.75 -3.08
C ALA A 285 24.58 19.34 -4.08
N GLU A 286 25.81 19.81 -3.88
CA GLU A 286 26.96 19.44 -4.70
C GLU A 286 27.31 17.96 -4.50
N LYS A 287 27.40 17.52 -3.24
CA LYS A 287 27.66 16.11 -2.89
C LYS A 287 26.58 15.18 -3.43
N PHE A 288 25.32 15.59 -3.36
CA PHE A 288 24.21 14.81 -3.89
C PHE A 288 24.29 14.70 -5.41
N SER A 289 24.61 15.77 -6.13
CA SER A 289 24.86 15.71 -7.58
C SER A 289 25.98 14.74 -7.94
N CYS A 290 27.09 14.76 -7.22
CA CYS A 290 28.17 13.77 -7.40
C CYS A 290 27.68 12.33 -7.16
N CYS A 291 26.80 12.12 -6.17
CA CYS A 291 26.19 10.81 -5.94
C CYS A 291 25.27 10.38 -7.10
N VAL A 292 24.47 11.29 -7.66
CA VAL A 292 23.59 11.01 -8.80
C VAL A 292 24.41 10.62 -10.04
N GLU A 293 25.46 11.37 -10.36
CA GLU A 293 26.32 11.07 -11.50
C GLU A 293 27.03 9.72 -11.34
N ARG A 294 27.54 9.43 -10.14
CA ARG A 294 28.12 8.11 -9.85
C ARG A 294 27.08 7.00 -9.93
N ALA A 295 25.86 7.24 -9.47
CA ALA A 295 24.76 6.27 -9.52
C ALA A 295 24.34 5.95 -10.96
N LYS A 296 24.37 6.91 -11.89
CA LYS A 296 24.18 6.64 -13.32
C LYS A 296 25.26 5.72 -13.87
N VAL A 297 26.54 6.00 -13.55
CA VAL A 297 27.68 5.17 -13.98
C VAL A 297 27.60 3.74 -13.43
N ASP A 298 27.22 3.57 -12.16
CA ASP A 298 27.05 2.26 -11.54
C ASP A 298 25.73 1.55 -11.93
N GLY A 299 24.90 2.16 -12.78
CA GLY A 299 23.63 1.59 -13.26
C GLY A 299 22.49 1.59 -12.23
N PHE A 300 22.64 2.34 -11.14
CA PHE A 300 21.63 2.50 -10.09
C PHE A 300 20.44 3.34 -10.56
N LEU A 301 20.70 4.29 -11.45
CA LEU A 301 19.74 5.26 -11.99
C LEU A 301 19.82 5.27 -13.52
N ASP A 302 18.68 5.55 -14.15
CA ASP A 302 18.63 5.80 -15.59
C ASP A 302 19.32 7.13 -15.93
N GLU A 303 19.85 7.24 -17.16
CA GLU A 303 20.43 8.49 -17.67
C GLU A 303 19.42 9.65 -17.63
N SER A 304 18.13 9.35 -17.78
CA SER A 304 17.04 10.32 -17.72
C SER A 304 16.70 10.78 -16.30
N PHE A 305 17.37 10.28 -15.27
CA PHE A 305 17.10 10.68 -13.89
C PHE A 305 17.47 12.16 -13.69
N ALA A 306 16.45 12.94 -13.34
CA ALA A 306 16.59 14.35 -12.96
C ALA A 306 16.06 14.56 -11.54
N VAL A 307 16.74 15.43 -10.80
CA VAL A 307 16.28 15.91 -9.51
C VAL A 307 15.36 17.10 -9.82
N GLU A 308 14.07 16.97 -9.51
CA GLU A 308 13.08 18.06 -9.60
C GLU A 308 13.24 19.03 -8.43
#